data_AF-A0A6N9PTX7-F1
#
_entry.id   AF-A0A6N9PTX7-F1
#
_cell.length_a   1.000
_cell.length_b   1.000
_cell.length_c   1.000
_cell.angle_alpha   90.00
_cell.angle_beta   90.00
_cell.angle_gamma   90.00
#
_symmetry.space_group_name_H-M   'P 1'
#
loop_
_entity.id
_entity.type
_entity.pdbx_description
1 polymer ?
#
loop_
_entity_poly.entity_id
_entity_poly.type
_entity_poly.pdbx_seq_one_letter_code
_entity_poly.pdbx_strand_id
1 'polypeptide(L)'
;MTKKLTSSDIYDINKKTGALILGKNRLDDYATKYLTKHCKEALLAPMSLPVEKILAEAQLTVKEVSLSRNLDIFGCCLLLDGEVDVYDADNGTSQSVHFPAGTILIDPASEAVYGEGAKRNTLIHEALHWEKDKMYFEILALKNAAASEKLYPIMCRQSETFFEPPEGKKTKENEVKWLEWQAHRLAPRVLMPFEMFKQKAQELIASYNDPQNDIFPSCDILIEDLSTFFIVSRVSVKYRLIEVGLLDILRNFDDFDAVFAEITGSKELVALTPLEAYQLLSADSSLREWVDGGRFVYADGYFVLAEKQYVLIKEGELHLTAKAKKKLVQCAINIREYKYTEYRNVSKDLIGFSVLHRVEGIDQRILTFHPKYQANFAYEPDEAYDAFHEYISVYDEAEEIELMKKLGDPTSTLCQCLWYLMENRKWNYPEVFNDRTGLHKNYHGKIKNDKYNNMGTDVLMAICVGMKLSLRITEKIFEKSKNKLDYYHDPDKTYIRIMENMPGISVQDFNSICKRAGVDELGSTIKDNE
;
A
#
# COMPACT_ATOMS: atom_id res chain seq x y z
N MET A 1 35.53 17.28 -24.11
CA MET A 1 35.60 16.86 -22.70
C MET A 1 35.08 15.43 -22.62
N THR A 2 35.90 14.46 -22.23
CA THR A 2 35.46 13.08 -22.02
C THR A 2 34.52 13.05 -20.81
N LYS A 3 33.26 12.64 -21.03
CA LYS A 3 32.27 12.50 -19.96
C LYS A 3 32.84 11.54 -18.91
N LYS A 4 32.92 11.97 -17.64
CA LYS A 4 33.41 11.13 -16.55
C LYS A 4 32.41 9.98 -16.34
N LEU A 5 32.86 8.73 -16.46
CA LEU A 5 32.03 7.54 -16.24
C LEU A 5 31.41 7.58 -14.84
N THR A 6 30.11 7.32 -14.77
CA THR A 6 29.32 7.27 -13.52
C THR A 6 28.91 5.84 -13.20
N SER A 7 28.39 5.58 -11.98
CA SER A 7 27.81 4.29 -11.60
C SER A 7 26.71 3.83 -12.57
N SER A 8 25.97 4.78 -13.15
CA SER A 8 24.93 4.52 -14.13
C SER A 8 25.45 3.99 -15.47
N ASP A 9 26.75 4.09 -15.74
CA ASP A 9 27.38 3.66 -16.99
C ASP A 9 28.12 2.30 -16.86
N ILE A 10 28.13 1.73 -15.64
CA ILE A 10 28.84 0.48 -15.33
C ILE A 10 28.08 -0.72 -15.90
N TYR A 11 28.84 -1.65 -16.46
CA TYR A 11 28.38 -2.99 -16.79
C TYR A 11 29.53 -3.92 -16.35
N ASP A 12 29.41 -4.59 -15.21
CA ASP A 12 30.50 -5.41 -14.67
C ASP A 12 30.01 -6.53 -13.76
N ILE A 13 30.81 -7.57 -13.63
CA ILE A 13 30.57 -8.67 -12.69
C ILE A 13 31.43 -8.43 -11.45
N ASN A 14 30.79 -8.39 -10.29
CA ASN A 14 31.51 -8.36 -9.03
C ASN A 14 32.29 -9.66 -8.85
N LYS A 15 33.61 -9.62 -9.07
CA LYS A 15 34.48 -10.80 -9.01
C LYS A 15 34.45 -11.54 -7.68
N LYS A 16 34.03 -10.89 -6.59
CA LYS A 16 33.92 -11.53 -5.27
C LYS A 16 32.60 -12.27 -5.11
N THR A 17 31.50 -11.72 -5.60
CA THR A 17 30.15 -12.25 -5.33
C THR A 17 29.52 -12.94 -6.53
N GLY A 18 30.00 -12.69 -7.74
CA GLY A 18 29.40 -13.16 -8.99
C GLY A 18 28.22 -12.31 -9.47
N ALA A 19 27.81 -11.28 -8.71
CA ALA A 19 26.69 -10.42 -9.07
C ALA A 19 27.00 -9.62 -10.33
N LEU A 20 26.12 -9.71 -11.35
CA LEU A 20 26.17 -8.82 -12.50
C LEU A 20 25.46 -7.50 -12.16
N ILE A 21 26.25 -6.42 -12.06
CA ILE A 21 25.77 -5.09 -11.74
C ILE A 21 25.61 -4.30 -13.05
N LEU A 22 24.40 -3.82 -13.27
CA LEU A 22 24.02 -3.02 -14.43
C LEU A 22 23.73 -1.59 -13.98
N GLY A 23 24.49 -0.65 -14.51
CA GLY A 23 24.19 0.77 -14.41
C GLY A 23 22.88 1.08 -15.12
N LYS A 24 22.15 2.06 -14.60
CA LYS A 24 20.81 2.45 -15.10
C LYS A 24 20.79 2.72 -16.61
N ASN A 25 21.86 3.28 -17.16
CA ASN A 25 21.97 3.61 -18.59
C ASN A 25 22.31 2.40 -19.47
N ARG A 26 22.58 1.23 -18.88
CA ARG A 26 23.01 0.00 -19.59
C ARG A 26 21.93 -1.09 -19.61
N LEU A 27 20.73 -0.79 -19.12
CA LEU A 27 19.63 -1.76 -19.04
C LEU A 27 19.15 -2.18 -20.43
N ASP A 28 18.98 -1.24 -21.36
CA ASP A 28 18.58 -1.55 -22.75
C ASP A 28 19.68 -2.29 -23.53
N ASP A 29 20.96 -2.03 -23.23
CA ASP A 29 22.09 -2.82 -23.78
C ASP A 29 22.00 -4.28 -23.34
N TYR A 30 21.71 -4.52 -22.05
CA TYR A 30 21.55 -5.88 -21.55
C TYR A 30 20.30 -6.55 -22.12
N ALA A 31 19.17 -5.85 -22.24
CA ALA A 31 17.97 -6.37 -22.88
C ALA A 31 18.26 -6.80 -24.34
N THR A 32 19.01 -5.97 -25.08
CA THR A 32 19.47 -6.30 -26.43
C THR A 32 20.39 -7.52 -26.46
N LYS A 33 21.32 -7.62 -25.51
CA LYS A 33 22.20 -8.80 -25.35
C LYS A 33 21.39 -10.07 -25.10
N TYR A 34 20.42 -10.02 -24.18
CA TYR A 34 19.53 -11.14 -23.85
C TYR A 34 18.76 -11.59 -25.10
N LEU A 35 18.14 -10.65 -25.82
CA LEU A 35 17.37 -10.95 -27.03
C LEU A 35 18.24 -11.44 -28.18
N THR A 36 19.49 -10.98 -28.30
CA THR A 36 20.42 -11.50 -29.32
C THR A 36 20.63 -13.01 -29.18
N LYS A 37 20.56 -13.53 -27.95
CA LYS A 37 20.69 -14.96 -27.65
C LYS A 37 19.36 -15.71 -27.75
N HIS A 38 18.26 -15.11 -27.29
CA HIS A 38 16.98 -15.81 -27.09
C HIS A 38 15.89 -15.52 -28.13
N CYS A 39 15.89 -14.36 -28.77
CA CYS A 39 14.93 -14.02 -29.82
C CYS A 39 15.45 -12.83 -30.65
N LYS A 40 16.32 -13.12 -31.62
CA LYS A 40 16.94 -12.09 -32.45
C LYS A 40 15.92 -11.37 -33.33
N GLU A 41 14.83 -12.05 -33.71
CA GLU A 41 13.75 -11.50 -34.52
C GLU A 41 13.10 -10.27 -33.86
N ALA A 42 12.97 -10.29 -32.53
CA ALA A 42 12.42 -9.18 -31.75
C ALA A 42 13.32 -7.92 -31.75
N LEU A 43 14.54 -8.02 -32.28
CA LEU A 43 15.43 -6.87 -32.51
C LEU A 43 15.40 -6.36 -33.95
N LEU A 44 14.76 -7.10 -34.87
CA LEU A 44 14.73 -6.80 -36.31
C LEU A 44 13.40 -6.24 -36.77
N ALA A 45 12.29 -6.68 -36.14
CA ALA A 45 10.96 -6.17 -36.42
C ALA A 45 10.13 -6.07 -35.13
N PRO A 46 9.20 -5.09 -35.03
CA PRO A 46 8.25 -5.06 -33.92
C PRO A 46 7.41 -6.33 -33.85
N MET A 47 7.40 -6.98 -32.69
CA MET A 47 6.59 -8.17 -32.43
C MET A 47 6.38 -8.36 -30.92
N SER A 48 5.31 -9.05 -30.55
CA SER A 48 5.17 -9.62 -29.20
C SER A 48 6.23 -10.69 -28.98
N LEU A 49 6.89 -10.68 -27.83
CA LEU A 49 7.93 -11.67 -27.51
C LEU A 49 7.33 -13.08 -27.33
N PRO A 50 7.91 -14.15 -27.89
CA PRO A 50 7.42 -15.52 -27.68
C PRO A 50 7.92 -16.07 -26.34
N VAL A 51 7.33 -15.59 -25.23
CA VAL A 51 7.77 -15.86 -23.85
C VAL A 51 7.88 -17.36 -23.56
N GLU A 52 6.86 -18.14 -23.92
CA GLU A 52 6.77 -19.57 -23.64
C GLU A 52 7.90 -20.35 -24.34
N LYS A 53 8.24 -19.93 -25.57
CA LYS A 53 9.35 -20.51 -26.33
C LYS A 53 10.69 -20.19 -25.66
N ILE A 54 10.88 -18.95 -25.21
CA ILE A 54 12.12 -18.53 -24.52
C ILE A 54 12.32 -19.34 -23.24
N LEU A 55 11.25 -19.54 -22.44
CA LEU A 55 11.31 -20.34 -21.21
C LEU A 55 11.64 -21.80 -21.51
N ALA A 56 11.00 -22.39 -22.53
CA ALA A 56 11.26 -23.77 -22.94
C ALA A 56 12.71 -23.98 -23.41
N GLU A 57 13.25 -23.05 -24.22
CA GLU A 57 14.65 -23.09 -24.66
C GLU A 57 15.64 -22.89 -23.51
N ALA A 58 15.27 -22.12 -22.49
CA ALA A 58 16.02 -21.95 -21.25
C ALA A 58 15.88 -23.16 -20.28
N GLN A 59 15.09 -24.17 -20.64
CA GLN A 59 14.77 -25.35 -19.85
C GLN A 59 14.13 -25.01 -18.49
N LEU A 60 13.32 -23.94 -18.47
CA LEU A 60 12.58 -23.51 -17.30
C LEU A 60 11.21 -24.19 -17.23
N THR A 61 10.82 -24.64 -16.05
CA THR A 61 9.51 -25.23 -15.79
C THR A 61 8.62 -24.21 -15.09
N VAL A 62 7.43 -23.93 -15.60
CA VAL A 62 6.46 -23.04 -14.93
C VAL A 62 5.46 -23.88 -14.14
N LYS A 63 5.18 -23.48 -12.90
CA LYS A 63 4.11 -24.05 -12.06
C LYS A 63 3.28 -22.93 -11.45
N GLU A 64 1.97 -23.13 -11.42
CA GLU A 64 1.04 -22.23 -10.75
C GLU A 64 0.83 -22.69 -9.30
N VAL A 65 1.09 -21.80 -8.36
CA VAL A 65 0.93 -22.03 -6.91
C VAL A 65 0.52 -20.72 -6.24
N SER A 66 -0.34 -20.79 -5.22
CA SER A 66 -0.68 -19.61 -4.43
C SER A 66 0.50 -19.23 -3.52
N LEU A 67 1.03 -18.01 -3.65
CA LEU A 67 2.28 -17.59 -3.00
C LEU A 67 2.05 -16.66 -1.82
N SER A 68 0.97 -15.89 -1.80
CA SER A 68 0.69 -14.97 -0.71
C SER A 68 -0.80 -14.67 -0.57
N ARG A 69 -1.25 -14.50 0.68
CA ARG A 69 -2.64 -14.15 0.99
C ARG A 69 -3.09 -12.83 0.35
N ASN A 70 -2.20 -11.84 0.36
CA ASN A 70 -2.47 -10.47 -0.10
C ASN A 70 -2.11 -10.24 -1.58
N LEU A 71 -1.70 -11.29 -2.32
CA LEU A 71 -1.27 -11.23 -3.72
C LEU A 71 -0.08 -10.28 -3.99
N ASP A 72 0.71 -9.93 -2.97
CA ASP A 72 1.91 -9.11 -3.15
C ASP A 72 3.02 -9.87 -3.89
N ILE A 73 3.07 -11.20 -3.73
CA ILE A 73 4.05 -12.05 -4.41
C ILE A 73 3.45 -12.56 -5.73
N PHE A 74 4.02 -12.14 -6.84
CA PHE A 74 3.58 -12.52 -8.19
C PHE A 74 4.19 -13.82 -8.67
N GLY A 75 5.45 -14.03 -8.32
CA GLY A 75 6.21 -15.19 -8.74
C GLY A 75 7.58 -15.24 -8.09
N CYS A 76 8.27 -16.35 -8.33
CA CYS A 76 9.68 -16.49 -8.00
C CYS A 76 10.32 -17.58 -8.86
N CYS A 77 11.64 -17.51 -8.99
CA CYS A 77 12.45 -18.52 -9.66
C CYS A 77 13.33 -19.25 -8.64
N LEU A 78 13.27 -20.58 -8.66
CA LEU A 78 14.19 -21.41 -7.91
C LEU A 78 15.55 -21.41 -8.62
N LEU A 79 16.44 -20.52 -8.18
CA LEU A 79 17.82 -20.45 -8.71
C LEU A 79 18.68 -21.63 -8.24
N LEU A 80 18.29 -22.22 -7.10
CA LEU A 80 18.81 -23.44 -6.50
C LEU A 80 17.62 -24.31 -6.05
N ASP A 81 17.84 -25.60 -5.82
CA ASP A 81 16.85 -26.46 -5.18
C ASP A 81 16.48 -25.88 -3.81
N GLY A 82 15.18 -25.80 -3.51
CA GLY A 82 14.74 -25.07 -2.32
C GLY A 82 13.30 -25.34 -1.93
N GLU A 83 12.90 -24.74 -0.81
CA GLU A 83 11.53 -24.78 -0.30
C GLU A 83 10.88 -23.41 -0.48
N VAL A 84 9.60 -23.39 -0.84
CA VAL A 84 8.77 -22.19 -0.93
C VAL A 84 7.48 -22.45 -0.17
N ASP A 85 7.05 -21.46 0.62
CA ASP A 85 5.79 -21.52 1.33
C ASP A 85 4.64 -21.27 0.36
N VAL A 86 3.80 -22.29 0.16
CA VAL A 86 2.59 -22.27 -0.65
C VAL A 86 1.41 -21.99 0.25
N TYR A 87 0.66 -20.92 -0.07
CA TYR A 87 -0.50 -20.49 0.69
C TYR A 87 -1.73 -21.33 0.33
N ASP A 88 -2.39 -21.88 1.34
CA ASP A 88 -3.69 -22.53 1.22
C ASP A 88 -4.78 -21.53 1.62
N ALA A 89 -5.54 -21.05 0.64
CA ALA A 89 -6.62 -20.08 0.86
C ALA A 89 -7.82 -20.68 1.61
N ASP A 90 -8.05 -21.99 1.51
CA ASP A 90 -9.18 -22.66 2.18
C ASP A 90 -8.92 -22.78 3.69
N ASN A 91 -7.67 -23.07 4.06
CA ASN A 91 -7.28 -23.24 5.46
C ASN A 91 -6.65 -21.98 6.08
N GLY A 92 -6.31 -20.99 5.27
CA GLY A 92 -5.67 -19.75 5.71
C GLY A 92 -4.23 -19.91 6.21
N THR A 93 -3.58 -21.02 5.86
CA THR A 93 -2.24 -21.41 6.33
C THR A 93 -1.27 -21.62 5.18
N SER A 94 0.03 -21.42 5.40
CA SER A 94 1.06 -21.75 4.40
C SER A 94 1.75 -23.08 4.71
N GLN A 95 2.06 -23.84 3.66
CA GLN A 95 2.83 -25.08 3.75
C GLN A 95 4.13 -24.95 2.95
N SER A 96 5.26 -25.32 3.55
CA SER A 96 6.54 -25.36 2.85
C SER A 96 6.59 -26.54 1.87
N VAL A 97 6.84 -26.25 0.60
CA VAL A 97 6.89 -27.24 -0.49
C VAL A 97 8.24 -27.14 -1.21
N HIS A 98 8.85 -28.29 -1.46
CA HIS A 98 10.13 -28.37 -2.17
C HIS A 98 9.96 -28.28 -3.69
N PHE A 99 10.81 -27.48 -4.33
CA PHE A 99 10.87 -27.32 -5.79
C PHE A 99 12.32 -27.39 -6.28
N PRO A 100 12.58 -28.04 -7.44
CA PRO A 100 13.91 -28.09 -8.02
C PRO A 100 14.30 -26.76 -8.69
N ALA A 101 15.61 -26.52 -8.80
CA ALA A 101 16.18 -25.41 -9.53
C ALA A 101 15.67 -25.37 -10.99
N GLY A 102 15.45 -24.16 -11.51
CA GLY A 102 14.88 -23.94 -12.83
C GLY A 102 13.35 -24.06 -12.87
N THR A 103 12.70 -24.10 -11.70
CA THR A 103 11.26 -23.95 -11.59
C THR A 103 10.89 -22.49 -11.35
N ILE A 104 10.03 -21.94 -12.20
CA ILE A 104 9.34 -20.68 -11.98
C ILE A 104 7.98 -20.98 -11.35
N LEU A 105 7.70 -20.32 -10.24
CA LEU A 105 6.40 -20.33 -9.57
C LEU A 105 5.66 -19.04 -9.90
N ILE A 106 4.38 -19.13 -10.27
CA ILE A 106 3.50 -17.98 -10.55
C ILE A 106 2.25 -18.10 -9.71
N ASP A 107 1.79 -16.99 -9.13
CA ASP A 107 0.51 -16.92 -8.44
C ASP A 107 -0.65 -16.73 -9.45
N PRO A 108 -1.54 -17.72 -9.63
CA PRO A 108 -2.63 -17.63 -10.59
C PRO A 108 -3.69 -16.60 -10.20
N ALA A 109 -3.83 -16.28 -8.91
CA ALA A 109 -4.78 -15.24 -8.47
C ALA A 109 -4.26 -13.84 -8.82
N SER A 110 -2.94 -13.63 -8.78
CA SER A 110 -2.31 -12.40 -9.26
C SER A 110 -2.52 -12.21 -10.77
N GLU A 111 -2.37 -13.27 -11.58
CA GLU A 111 -2.69 -13.21 -13.01
C GLU A 111 -4.16 -12.84 -13.26
N ALA A 112 -5.10 -13.47 -12.53
CA ALA A 112 -6.53 -13.21 -12.70
C ALA A 112 -6.90 -11.73 -12.45
N VAL A 113 -6.17 -11.05 -11.55
CA VAL A 113 -6.40 -9.63 -11.24
C VAL A 113 -5.70 -8.71 -12.24
N TYR A 114 -4.43 -8.96 -12.54
CA TYR A 114 -3.57 -8.00 -13.26
C TYR A 114 -3.37 -8.31 -14.75
N GLY A 115 -3.86 -9.47 -15.20
CA GLY A 115 -3.95 -9.87 -16.59
C GLY A 115 -2.65 -10.44 -17.20
N GLU A 116 -2.79 -10.91 -18.43
CA GLU A 116 -1.75 -11.62 -19.19
C GLU A 116 -0.44 -10.82 -19.33
N GLY A 117 -0.54 -9.51 -19.55
CA GLY A 117 0.64 -8.66 -19.67
C GLY A 117 1.49 -8.62 -18.40
N ALA A 118 0.87 -8.76 -17.23
CA ALA A 118 1.57 -8.82 -15.95
C ALA A 118 2.22 -10.19 -15.73
N LYS A 119 1.50 -11.29 -16.05
CA LYS A 119 2.06 -12.66 -16.06
C LYS A 119 3.32 -12.73 -16.93
N ARG A 120 3.24 -12.25 -18.17
CA ARG A 120 4.37 -12.26 -19.11
C ARG A 120 5.56 -11.45 -18.61
N ASN A 121 5.30 -10.32 -17.95
CA ASN A 121 6.35 -9.54 -17.30
C ASN A 121 7.04 -10.32 -16.18
N THR A 122 6.27 -10.98 -15.30
CA THR A 122 6.83 -11.82 -14.23
C THR A 122 7.61 -13.00 -14.80
N LEU A 123 7.10 -13.70 -15.81
CA LEU A 123 7.81 -14.81 -16.43
C LEU A 123 9.19 -14.39 -17.00
N ILE A 124 9.25 -13.25 -17.68
CA ILE A 124 10.52 -12.71 -18.17
C ILE A 124 11.41 -12.19 -17.03
N HIS A 125 10.84 -11.57 -15.99
CA HIS A 125 11.57 -11.18 -14.76
C HIS A 125 12.27 -12.38 -14.14
N GLU A 126 11.56 -13.49 -13.95
CA GLU A 126 12.11 -14.73 -13.40
C GLU A 126 13.13 -15.40 -14.32
N ALA A 127 12.90 -15.38 -15.64
CA ALA A 127 13.87 -15.85 -16.62
C ALA A 127 15.18 -15.03 -16.60
N LEU A 128 15.08 -13.73 -16.35
CA LEU A 128 16.23 -12.85 -16.20
C LEU A 128 17.00 -13.17 -14.93
N HIS A 129 16.35 -13.48 -13.80
CA HIS A 129 17.05 -13.98 -12.62
C HIS A 129 17.79 -15.29 -12.91
N TRP A 130 17.14 -16.23 -13.60
CA TRP A 130 17.77 -17.49 -13.98
C TRP A 130 19.03 -17.29 -14.84
N GLU A 131 18.95 -16.46 -15.87
CA GLU A 131 20.10 -16.21 -16.73
C GLU A 131 21.20 -15.38 -16.03
N LYS A 132 20.80 -14.34 -15.31
CA LYS A 132 21.70 -13.30 -14.83
C LYS A 132 22.31 -13.61 -13.47
N ASP A 133 21.50 -14.17 -12.57
CA ASP A 133 21.80 -14.20 -11.14
C ASP A 133 22.10 -15.59 -10.60
N LYS A 134 21.78 -16.66 -11.35
CA LYS A 134 22.05 -18.04 -10.91
C LYS A 134 23.49 -18.25 -10.41
N MET A 135 24.49 -17.74 -11.13
CA MET A 135 25.91 -17.84 -10.74
C MET A 135 26.20 -17.16 -9.39
N TYR A 136 25.56 -16.01 -9.11
CA TYR A 136 25.67 -15.35 -7.81
C TYR A 136 25.16 -16.26 -6.69
N PHE A 137 24.00 -16.91 -6.88
CA PHE A 137 23.43 -17.81 -5.90
C PHE A 137 24.22 -19.11 -5.74
N GLU A 138 24.79 -19.67 -6.81
CA GLU A 138 25.68 -20.84 -6.74
C GLU A 138 26.94 -20.53 -5.92
N ILE A 139 27.59 -19.38 -6.18
CA ILE A 139 28.75 -18.92 -5.40
C ILE A 139 28.36 -18.67 -3.93
N LEU A 140 27.19 -18.10 -3.71
CA LEU A 140 26.69 -17.81 -2.37
C LEU A 140 26.42 -19.09 -1.58
N ALA A 141 25.78 -20.09 -2.19
CA ALA A 141 25.56 -21.41 -1.59
C ALA A 141 26.88 -22.08 -1.19
N LEU A 142 27.90 -22.04 -2.06
CA LEU A 142 29.22 -22.61 -1.75
C LEU A 142 29.88 -21.91 -0.55
N LYS A 143 29.75 -20.59 -0.44
CA LYS A 143 30.29 -19.83 0.69
C LYS A 143 29.54 -20.06 1.99
N ASN A 144 28.23 -20.24 1.89
CA ASN A 144 27.34 -20.42 3.03
C ASN A 144 27.21 -21.88 3.48
N ALA A 145 27.81 -22.83 2.77
CA ALA A 145 27.78 -24.26 3.09
C ALA A 145 28.29 -24.55 4.52
N ALA A 146 29.23 -23.75 5.04
CA ALA A 146 29.73 -23.88 6.42
C ALA A 146 28.79 -23.30 7.49
N ALA A 147 27.91 -22.37 7.13
CA ALA A 147 27.03 -21.65 8.05
C ALA A 147 25.61 -22.25 8.16
N SER A 148 25.28 -23.25 7.33
CA SER A 148 23.93 -23.84 7.24
C SER A 148 22.81 -22.80 7.04
N GLU A 149 23.12 -21.63 6.46
CA GLU A 149 22.11 -20.62 6.14
C GLU A 149 21.19 -21.15 5.02
N LYS A 150 19.87 -21.24 5.30
CA LYS A 150 18.87 -21.47 4.25
C LYS A 150 18.87 -20.27 3.29
N LEU A 151 19.07 -20.53 2.01
CA LEU A 151 18.87 -19.55 0.95
C LEU A 151 17.43 -19.70 0.43
N TYR A 152 16.73 -18.59 0.36
CA TYR A 152 15.38 -18.53 -0.22
C TYR A 152 15.46 -17.94 -1.63
N PRO A 153 14.52 -18.30 -2.52
CA PRO A 153 14.43 -17.67 -3.84
C PRO A 153 14.13 -16.17 -3.69
N ILE A 154 14.53 -15.39 -4.70
CA ILE A 154 14.10 -14.00 -4.80
C ILE A 154 12.61 -14.01 -5.13
N MET A 155 11.81 -13.29 -4.35
CA MET A 155 10.36 -13.21 -4.54
C MET A 155 10.03 -11.92 -5.29
N CYS A 156 9.41 -12.03 -6.46
CA CYS A 156 8.94 -10.89 -7.23
C CYS A 156 7.73 -10.27 -6.54
N ARG A 157 7.96 -9.12 -5.89
CA ARG A 157 6.94 -8.42 -5.10
C ARG A 157 6.42 -7.19 -5.82
N GLN A 158 5.11 -6.98 -5.77
CA GLN A 158 4.52 -5.73 -6.24
C GLN A 158 5.05 -4.53 -5.47
N SER A 159 5.11 -4.65 -4.15
CA SER A 159 5.60 -3.59 -3.25
C SER A 159 7.05 -3.18 -3.50
N GLU A 160 7.85 -4.01 -4.18
CA GLU A 160 9.25 -3.72 -4.52
C GLU A 160 9.43 -3.22 -5.95
N THR A 161 8.36 -3.19 -6.76
CA THR A 161 8.43 -2.84 -8.19
C THR A 161 9.17 -1.52 -8.41
N PHE A 162 8.83 -0.45 -7.67
CA PHE A 162 9.46 0.87 -7.78
C PHE A 162 10.49 1.15 -6.68
N PHE A 163 10.83 0.17 -5.85
CA PHE A 163 11.80 0.35 -4.78
C PHE A 163 13.22 0.43 -5.35
N GLU A 164 13.86 1.60 -5.24
CA GLU A 164 15.27 1.75 -5.62
C GLU A 164 16.18 1.51 -4.39
N PRO A 165 17.07 0.51 -4.43
CA PRO A 165 17.97 0.24 -3.31
C PRO A 165 18.99 1.39 -3.11
N PRO A 166 19.41 1.69 -1.87
CA PRO A 166 20.38 2.75 -1.62
C PRO A 166 21.74 2.47 -2.29
N GLU A 167 22.22 3.45 -3.04
CA GLU A 167 23.56 3.43 -3.64
C GLU A 167 24.65 3.40 -2.55
N GLY A 168 25.76 2.70 -2.82
CA GLY A 168 26.93 2.66 -1.94
C GLY A 168 26.85 1.73 -0.72
N LYS A 169 25.67 1.20 -0.37
CA LYS A 169 25.51 0.20 0.70
C LYS A 169 25.97 -1.19 0.20
N LYS A 170 27.04 -1.73 0.78
CA LYS A 170 27.73 -2.97 0.35
C LYS A 170 27.38 -4.19 1.22
N THR A 171 26.11 -4.37 1.53
CA THR A 171 25.60 -5.53 2.29
C THR A 171 25.00 -6.56 1.34
N LYS A 172 25.08 -7.86 1.66
CA LYS A 172 24.49 -8.97 0.89
C LYS A 172 23.01 -8.73 0.56
N GLU A 173 22.23 -8.31 1.55
CA GLU A 173 20.81 -7.95 1.39
C GLU A 173 20.60 -6.84 0.34
N ASN A 174 21.43 -5.79 0.37
CA ASN A 174 21.35 -4.70 -0.60
C ASN A 174 21.77 -5.15 -2.00
N GLU A 175 22.76 -6.05 -2.13
CA GLU A 175 23.10 -6.65 -3.42
C GLU A 175 21.90 -7.42 -3.99
N VAL A 176 21.21 -8.26 -3.20
CA VAL A 176 19.99 -8.97 -3.64
C VAL A 176 18.89 -8.00 -4.07
N LYS A 177 18.66 -6.91 -3.30
CA LYS A 177 17.72 -5.84 -3.67
C LYS A 177 18.07 -5.17 -5.00
N TRP A 178 19.36 -5.01 -5.32
CA TRP A 178 19.80 -4.54 -6.64
C TRP A 178 19.54 -5.56 -7.75
N LEU A 179 19.68 -6.86 -7.49
CA LEU A 179 19.35 -7.89 -8.47
C LEU A 179 17.87 -7.85 -8.85
N GLU A 180 16.98 -7.75 -7.84
CA GLU A 180 15.53 -7.62 -8.01
C GLU A 180 15.15 -6.33 -8.76
N TRP A 181 15.69 -5.18 -8.32
CA TRP A 181 15.47 -3.91 -9.01
C TRP A 181 15.87 -4.00 -10.49
N GLN A 182 17.04 -4.58 -10.78
CA GLN A 182 17.50 -4.74 -12.16
C GLN A 182 16.54 -5.64 -12.97
N ALA A 183 16.04 -6.74 -12.42
CA ALA A 183 15.09 -7.61 -13.10
C ALA A 183 13.76 -6.88 -13.40
N HIS A 184 13.22 -6.15 -12.42
CA HIS A 184 12.01 -5.33 -12.60
C HIS A 184 12.16 -4.30 -13.73
N ARG A 185 13.35 -3.69 -13.86
CA ARG A 185 13.60 -2.70 -14.92
C ARG A 185 13.92 -3.35 -16.28
N LEU A 186 14.46 -4.56 -16.29
CA LEU A 186 14.83 -5.28 -17.50
C LEU A 186 13.65 -5.98 -18.18
N ALA A 187 12.75 -6.61 -17.42
CA ALA A 187 11.63 -7.36 -17.97
C ALA A 187 10.80 -6.57 -19.01
N PRO A 188 10.33 -5.34 -18.74
CA PRO A 188 9.60 -4.56 -19.73
C PRO A 188 10.47 -4.14 -20.93
N ARG A 189 11.79 -3.98 -20.76
CA ARG A 189 12.73 -3.66 -21.86
C ARG A 189 12.96 -4.85 -22.79
N VAL A 190 12.93 -6.06 -22.24
CA VAL A 190 13.03 -7.31 -23.01
C VAL A 190 11.71 -7.57 -23.76
N LEU A 191 10.57 -7.35 -23.11
CA LEU A 191 9.25 -7.49 -23.75
C LEU A 191 8.99 -6.42 -24.82
N MET A 192 9.56 -5.22 -24.65
CA MET A 192 9.43 -4.08 -25.57
C MET A 192 10.81 -3.52 -25.93
N PRO A 193 11.54 -4.14 -26.87
CA PRO A 193 12.91 -3.75 -27.22
C PRO A 193 12.95 -2.31 -27.73
N PHE A 194 13.98 -1.53 -27.35
CA PHE A 194 13.98 -0.06 -27.46
C PHE A 194 13.61 0.45 -28.85
N GLU A 195 14.37 0.02 -29.87
CA GLU A 195 14.17 0.47 -31.24
C GLU A 195 12.85 -0.03 -31.82
N MET A 196 12.50 -1.30 -31.56
CA MET A 196 11.29 -1.92 -32.14
C MET A 196 10.00 -1.36 -31.51
N PHE A 197 10.01 -1.11 -30.21
CA PHE A 197 8.90 -0.43 -29.54
C PHE A 197 8.74 1.00 -30.05
N LYS A 198 9.84 1.76 -30.12
CA LYS A 198 9.83 3.13 -30.62
C LYS A 198 9.32 3.20 -32.06
N GLN A 199 9.79 2.31 -32.93
CA GLN A 199 9.32 2.20 -34.31
C GLN A 199 7.82 1.96 -34.36
N LYS A 200 7.29 0.99 -33.60
CA LYS A 200 5.85 0.70 -33.61
C LYS A 200 5.00 1.84 -33.05
N ALA A 201 5.46 2.49 -31.98
CA ALA A 201 4.78 3.65 -31.43
C ALA A 201 4.73 4.81 -32.42
N GLN A 202 5.84 5.08 -33.13
CA GLN A 202 5.88 6.12 -34.16
C GLN A 202 5.02 5.78 -35.38
N GLU A 203 4.96 4.51 -35.79
CA GLU A 203 4.06 4.04 -36.84
C GLU A 203 2.58 4.32 -36.49
N LEU A 204 2.17 3.98 -35.27
CA LEU A 204 0.80 4.24 -34.80
C LEU A 204 0.51 5.74 -34.69
N ILE A 205 1.41 6.52 -34.08
CA ILE A 205 1.29 7.98 -33.99
C ILE A 205 1.17 8.62 -35.39
N ALA A 206 1.95 8.16 -36.36
CA ALA A 206 1.87 8.65 -37.74
C ALA A 206 0.51 8.30 -38.36
N SER A 207 -0.02 7.09 -38.10
CA SER A 207 -1.32 6.67 -38.62
C SER A 207 -2.50 7.50 -38.08
N TYR A 208 -2.46 7.94 -36.82
CA TYR A 208 -3.51 8.78 -36.25
C TYR A 208 -3.45 10.23 -36.75
N ASN A 209 -2.28 10.68 -37.22
CA ASN A 209 -2.11 12.01 -37.79
C ASN A 209 -2.41 12.07 -39.30
N ASP A 210 -2.73 10.94 -39.94
CA ASP A 210 -3.14 10.90 -41.34
C ASP A 210 -4.54 11.53 -41.48
N PRO A 211 -4.72 12.60 -42.28
CA PRO A 211 -6.02 13.22 -42.50
C PRO A 211 -7.09 12.30 -43.09
N GLN A 212 -6.70 11.14 -43.63
CA GLN A 212 -7.62 10.11 -44.14
C GLN A 212 -8.10 9.12 -43.07
N ASN A 213 -7.51 9.17 -41.87
CA ASN A 213 -7.90 8.31 -40.76
C ASN A 213 -8.96 8.99 -39.90
N ASP A 214 -10.04 8.28 -39.59
CA ASP A 214 -11.11 8.77 -38.72
C ASP A 214 -10.75 8.70 -37.21
N ILE A 215 -9.58 8.15 -36.87
CA ILE A 215 -9.09 8.01 -35.50
C ILE A 215 -8.31 9.27 -35.10
N PHE A 216 -8.84 10.02 -34.13
CA PHE A 216 -8.14 11.15 -33.54
C PHE A 216 -6.94 10.71 -32.70
N PRO A 217 -5.80 11.44 -32.74
CA PRO A 217 -4.65 11.17 -31.88
C PRO A 217 -5.03 11.18 -30.39
N SER A 218 -4.80 10.05 -29.72
CA SER A 218 -5.13 9.86 -28.30
C SER A 218 -4.06 9.01 -27.63
N CYS A 219 -3.64 9.44 -26.43
CA CYS A 219 -2.72 8.70 -25.58
C CYS A 219 -3.37 7.39 -25.14
N ASP A 220 -4.66 7.41 -24.78
CA ASP A 220 -5.37 6.23 -24.32
C ASP A 220 -5.44 5.12 -25.39
N ILE A 221 -5.77 5.51 -26.64
CA ILE A 221 -5.81 4.58 -27.79
C ILE A 221 -4.41 4.05 -28.10
N LEU A 222 -3.40 4.92 -28.18
CA LEU A 222 -2.03 4.51 -28.45
C LEU A 222 -1.53 3.49 -27.42
N ILE A 223 -1.81 3.72 -26.14
CA ILE A 223 -1.40 2.82 -25.06
C ILE A 223 -2.11 1.47 -25.16
N GLU A 224 -3.41 1.47 -25.48
CA GLU A 224 -4.17 0.22 -25.66
C GLU A 224 -3.66 -0.58 -26.87
N ASP A 225 -3.40 0.08 -27.99
CA ASP A 225 -2.92 -0.56 -29.22
C ASP A 225 -1.52 -1.15 -29.02
N LEU A 226 -0.61 -0.43 -28.36
CA LEU A 226 0.73 -0.93 -28.02
C LEU A 226 0.67 -2.05 -26.97
N SER A 227 -0.19 -1.92 -25.96
CA SER A 227 -0.40 -2.94 -24.92
C SER A 227 -0.90 -4.25 -25.54
N THR A 228 -1.85 -4.16 -26.47
CA THR A 228 -2.38 -5.29 -27.23
C THR A 228 -1.32 -5.88 -28.16
N PHE A 229 -0.58 -5.04 -28.88
CA PHE A 229 0.42 -5.49 -29.85
C PHE A 229 1.60 -6.24 -29.19
N PHE A 230 2.14 -5.72 -28.09
CA PHE A 230 3.26 -6.35 -27.37
C PHE A 230 2.80 -7.39 -26.33
N ILE A 231 1.49 -7.44 -26.03
CA ILE A 231 0.88 -8.28 -24.99
C ILE A 231 1.53 -8.00 -23.63
N VAL A 232 1.42 -6.74 -23.20
CA VAL A 232 2.02 -6.20 -21.98
C VAL A 232 1.01 -5.30 -21.25
N SER A 233 1.27 -4.99 -19.99
CA SER A 233 0.38 -4.08 -19.24
C SER A 233 0.40 -2.65 -19.80
N ARG A 234 -0.71 -1.93 -19.68
CA ARG A 234 -0.81 -0.51 -20.06
C ARG A 234 0.19 0.37 -19.31
N VAL A 235 0.42 0.09 -18.03
CA VAL A 235 1.42 0.82 -17.23
C VAL A 235 2.84 0.60 -17.76
N SER A 236 3.21 -0.62 -18.18
CA SER A 236 4.49 -0.89 -18.82
C SER A 236 4.67 -0.06 -20.10
N VAL A 237 3.62 0.05 -20.92
CA VAL A 237 3.63 0.89 -22.14
C VAL A 237 3.84 2.37 -21.81
N LYS A 238 3.14 2.92 -20.81
CA LYS A 238 3.30 4.32 -20.38
C LYS A 238 4.76 4.63 -20.02
N TYR A 239 5.38 3.81 -19.18
CA TYR A 239 6.79 3.99 -18.83
C TYR A 239 7.70 3.79 -20.04
N ARG A 240 7.41 2.81 -20.90
CA ARG A 240 8.24 2.56 -22.08
C ARG A 240 8.23 3.72 -23.07
N LEU A 241 7.08 4.35 -23.30
CA LEU A 241 6.95 5.58 -24.11
C LEU A 241 7.83 6.73 -23.59
N ILE A 242 7.93 6.86 -22.27
CA ILE A 242 8.83 7.84 -21.63
C ILE A 242 10.29 7.47 -21.88
N GLU A 243 10.65 6.21 -21.65
CA GLU A 243 12.02 5.70 -21.80
C GLU A 243 12.56 5.84 -23.22
N VAL A 244 11.72 5.64 -24.25
CA VAL A 244 12.12 5.79 -25.66
C VAL A 244 12.10 7.25 -26.16
N GLY A 245 11.78 8.19 -25.27
CA GLY A 245 11.83 9.63 -25.53
C GLY A 245 10.65 10.16 -26.34
N LEU A 246 9.46 9.57 -26.22
CA LEU A 246 8.26 10.01 -26.95
C LEU A 246 7.34 10.92 -26.11
N LEU A 247 7.66 11.17 -24.84
CA LEU A 247 6.80 11.94 -23.94
C LEU A 247 6.44 13.33 -24.47
N ASP A 248 7.39 14.06 -25.05
CA ASP A 248 7.15 15.42 -25.57
C ASP A 248 6.22 15.45 -26.77
N ILE A 249 6.19 14.38 -27.57
CA ILE A 249 5.24 14.24 -28.69
C ILE A 249 3.84 14.03 -28.12
N LEU A 250 3.71 13.14 -27.13
CA LEU A 250 2.44 12.77 -26.51
C LEU A 250 1.78 13.95 -25.76
N ARG A 251 2.57 14.89 -25.24
CA ARG A 251 2.06 16.13 -24.62
C ARG A 251 1.17 16.98 -25.52
N ASN A 252 1.22 16.77 -26.84
CA ASN A 252 0.37 17.47 -27.80
C ASN A 252 -0.99 16.80 -28.02
N PHE A 253 -1.24 15.64 -27.40
CA PHE A 253 -2.54 14.96 -27.51
C PHE A 253 -3.48 15.47 -26.41
N ASP A 254 -4.76 15.65 -26.76
CA ASP A 254 -5.75 16.32 -25.90
C ASP A 254 -5.98 15.59 -24.56
N ASP A 255 -5.84 14.26 -24.55
CA ASP A 255 -6.06 13.40 -23.39
C ASP A 255 -4.78 13.14 -22.56
N PHE A 256 -3.64 13.74 -22.93
CA PHE A 256 -2.35 13.50 -22.27
C PHE A 256 -2.41 13.69 -20.76
N ASP A 257 -2.90 14.86 -20.31
CA ASP A 257 -2.95 15.22 -18.90
C ASP A 257 -3.85 14.28 -18.10
N ALA A 258 -4.89 13.71 -18.73
CA ALA A 258 -5.77 12.74 -18.10
C ALA A 258 -5.11 11.36 -17.98
N VAL A 259 -4.51 10.88 -19.06
CA VAL A 259 -3.97 9.52 -19.17
C VAL A 259 -2.65 9.36 -18.42
N PHE A 260 -1.82 10.41 -18.36
CA PHE A 260 -0.51 10.40 -17.69
C PHE A 260 -0.52 11.04 -16.29
N ALA A 261 -1.67 11.50 -15.78
CA ALA A 261 -1.79 12.18 -14.48
C ALA A 261 -1.08 11.45 -13.31
N GLU A 262 -1.21 10.12 -13.26
CA GLU A 262 -0.60 9.25 -12.24
C GLU A 262 0.95 9.32 -12.25
N ILE A 263 1.56 9.58 -13.41
CA ILE A 263 3.01 9.57 -13.59
C ILE A 263 3.58 11.00 -13.54
N THR A 264 2.91 11.96 -14.18
CA THR A 264 3.46 13.31 -14.38
C THR A 264 2.94 14.34 -13.37
N GLY A 265 1.76 14.10 -12.78
CA GLY A 265 1.03 15.07 -11.97
C GLY A 265 0.67 14.59 -10.57
N SER A 266 1.24 13.48 -10.10
CA SER A 266 0.93 12.92 -8.79
C SER A 266 1.66 13.64 -7.66
N LYS A 267 0.94 13.96 -6.60
CA LYS A 267 1.52 14.28 -5.29
C LYS A 267 1.57 12.99 -4.46
N GLU A 268 2.69 12.77 -3.79
CA GLU A 268 2.88 11.64 -2.88
C GLU A 268 2.70 12.08 -1.44
N LEU A 269 2.36 11.13 -0.56
CA LEU A 269 2.19 11.35 0.88
C LEU A 269 1.24 12.52 1.17
N VAL A 270 0.03 12.46 0.61
CA VAL A 270 -1.00 13.49 0.84
C VAL A 270 -1.73 13.24 2.15
N ALA A 271 -1.90 14.31 2.94
CA ALA A 271 -2.67 14.27 4.17
C ALA A 271 -4.17 14.04 3.85
N LEU A 272 -4.75 13.10 4.58
CA LEU A 272 -6.17 12.79 4.56
C LEU A 272 -6.89 13.54 5.67
N THR A 273 -8.17 13.79 5.46
CA THR A 273 -9.12 14.03 6.55
C THR A 273 -9.52 12.70 7.19
N PRO A 274 -10.02 12.69 8.44
CA PRO A 274 -10.52 11.46 9.07
C PRO A 274 -11.60 10.77 8.23
N LEU A 275 -12.50 11.55 7.62
CA LEU A 275 -13.55 11.00 6.75
C LEU A 275 -12.97 10.31 5.50
N GLU A 276 -11.99 10.93 4.84
CA GLU A 276 -11.37 10.33 3.65
C GLU A 276 -10.57 9.08 3.99
N ALA A 277 -9.86 9.09 5.11
CA ALA A 277 -9.16 7.91 5.63
C ALA A 277 -10.14 6.75 5.86
N TYR A 278 -11.32 7.03 6.42
CA TYR A 278 -12.34 6.00 6.68
C TYR A 278 -12.94 5.48 5.38
N GLN A 279 -13.20 6.37 4.43
CA GLN A 279 -13.73 6.01 3.11
C GLN A 279 -12.74 5.14 2.33
N LEU A 280 -11.45 5.46 2.34
CA LEU A 280 -10.40 4.65 1.71
C LEU A 280 -10.30 3.26 2.33
N LEU A 281 -10.29 3.15 3.67
CA LEU A 281 -10.31 1.87 4.38
C LEU A 281 -11.58 1.05 4.09
N SER A 282 -12.72 1.73 3.90
CA SER A 282 -13.99 1.08 3.60
C SER A 282 -14.07 0.56 2.18
N ALA A 283 -13.41 1.24 1.24
CA ALA A 283 -13.45 0.93 -0.19
C ALA A 283 -12.62 -0.30 -0.58
N ASP A 284 -11.59 -0.64 0.21
CA ASP A 284 -10.57 -1.61 -0.22
C ASP A 284 -10.11 -2.52 0.92
N SER A 285 -10.07 -3.83 0.65
CA SER A 285 -9.62 -4.83 1.61
C SER A 285 -8.11 -4.85 1.80
N SER A 286 -7.32 -4.50 0.79
CA SER A 286 -5.85 -4.52 0.85
C SER A 286 -5.30 -3.39 1.71
N LEU A 287 -5.76 -2.14 1.55
CA LEU A 287 -5.39 -1.06 2.46
C LEU A 287 -5.83 -1.38 3.88
N ARG A 288 -7.03 -1.94 4.03
CA ARG A 288 -7.55 -2.35 5.34
C ARG A 288 -6.67 -3.41 5.99
N GLU A 289 -6.27 -4.46 5.28
CA GLU A 289 -5.35 -5.49 5.80
C GLU A 289 -3.97 -4.93 6.21
N TRP A 290 -3.51 -3.84 5.61
CA TRP A 290 -2.26 -3.18 6.03
C TRP A 290 -2.41 -2.43 7.35
N VAL A 291 -3.58 -1.84 7.60
CA VAL A 291 -3.88 -1.05 8.80
C VAL A 291 -4.39 -1.95 9.94
N ASP A 292 -5.22 -2.94 9.60
CA ASP A 292 -5.77 -3.95 10.48
C ASP A 292 -4.63 -4.70 11.19
N GLY A 293 -4.77 -4.86 12.51
CA GLY A 293 -3.72 -5.41 13.37
C GLY A 293 -2.87 -4.36 14.09
N GLY A 294 -3.18 -3.06 13.92
CA GLY A 294 -2.61 -1.99 14.73
C GLY A 294 -1.18 -1.58 14.37
N ARG A 295 -0.66 -2.09 13.25
CA ARG A 295 0.68 -1.76 12.73
C ARG A 295 0.78 -0.31 12.29
N PHE A 296 -0.27 0.19 11.66
CA PHE A 296 -0.39 1.59 11.26
C PHE A 296 -1.53 2.24 12.04
N VAL A 297 -1.29 3.47 12.46
CA VAL A 297 -2.28 4.31 13.15
C VAL A 297 -2.45 5.62 12.41
N TYR A 298 -3.67 6.15 12.44
CA TYR A 298 -3.96 7.45 11.83
C TYR A 298 -3.52 8.60 12.75
N ALA A 299 -2.55 9.41 12.30
CA ALA A 299 -1.99 10.53 13.05
C ALA A 299 -1.67 11.72 12.14
N ASP A 300 -2.09 12.94 12.54
CA ASP A 300 -1.91 14.20 11.78
C ASP A 300 -2.24 14.10 10.27
N GLY A 301 -3.20 13.27 9.87
CA GLY A 301 -3.61 13.10 8.46
C GLY A 301 -2.96 11.94 7.70
N TYR A 302 -2.17 11.09 8.37
CA TYR A 302 -1.40 10.01 7.73
C TYR A 302 -1.61 8.68 8.46
N PHE A 303 -1.60 7.57 7.71
CA PHE A 303 -1.44 6.23 8.32
C PHE A 303 0.06 5.98 8.53
N VAL A 304 0.50 5.92 9.78
CA VAL A 304 1.92 5.86 10.16
C VAL A 304 2.20 4.68 11.06
N LEU A 305 3.38 4.07 10.94
CA LEU A 305 3.86 3.00 11.82
C LEU A 305 3.65 3.38 13.29
N ALA A 306 3.02 2.49 14.05
CA ALA A 306 2.63 2.67 15.45
C ALA A 306 3.82 2.55 16.42
N GLU A 307 4.92 3.25 16.15
CA GLU A 307 6.15 3.21 16.95
C GLU A 307 6.40 4.56 17.63
N LYS A 308 6.92 4.55 18.87
CA LYS A 308 7.24 5.76 19.65
C LYS A 308 8.15 6.77 18.93
N GLN A 309 9.01 6.27 18.03
CA GLN A 309 9.88 7.13 17.24
C GLN A 309 9.12 7.92 16.16
N TYR A 310 7.91 7.50 15.77
CA TYR A 310 7.10 8.13 14.74
C TYR A 310 5.81 8.77 15.26
N VAL A 311 5.21 8.22 16.30
CA VAL A 311 3.94 8.68 16.87
C VAL A 311 4.09 9.02 18.34
N LEU A 312 3.40 10.07 18.78
CA LEU A 312 3.28 10.48 20.18
C LEU A 312 1.83 10.81 20.50
N ILE A 313 1.42 10.59 21.75
CA ILE A 313 0.09 10.95 22.23
C ILE A 313 0.16 12.31 22.94
N LYS A 314 -0.74 13.23 22.57
CA LYS A 314 -1.00 14.46 23.33
C LYS A 314 -2.50 14.60 23.54
N GLU A 315 -2.91 14.76 24.79
CA GLU A 315 -4.34 14.94 25.14
C GLU A 315 -5.26 13.85 24.55
N GLY A 316 -4.77 12.61 24.47
CA GLY A 316 -5.50 11.47 23.89
C GLY A 316 -5.57 11.43 22.37
N GLU A 317 -4.93 12.36 21.66
CA GLU A 317 -4.80 12.37 20.20
C GLU A 317 -3.41 11.91 19.75
N LEU A 318 -3.36 11.23 18.61
CA LEU A 318 -2.12 10.81 17.97
C LEU A 318 -1.57 11.90 17.07
N HIS A 319 -0.31 12.23 17.32
CA HIS A 319 0.44 13.19 16.51
C HIS A 319 1.76 12.60 16.05
N LEU A 320 2.25 13.12 14.94
CA LEU A 320 3.56 12.74 14.43
C LEU A 320 4.68 13.37 15.26
N THR A 321 5.73 12.60 15.51
CA THR A 321 6.97 13.12 16.08
C THR A 321 7.68 14.06 15.10
N ALA A 322 8.60 14.89 15.59
CA ALA A 322 9.46 15.70 14.73
C ALA A 322 10.32 14.84 13.77
N LYS A 323 10.61 13.58 14.14
CA LYS A 323 11.32 12.62 13.28
C LYS A 323 10.42 12.16 12.13
N ALA A 324 9.19 11.74 12.40
CA ALA A 324 8.23 11.33 11.37
C ALA A 324 7.96 12.47 10.38
N LYS A 325 7.70 13.69 10.86
CA LYS A 325 7.45 14.86 10.00
C LYS A 325 8.60 15.15 9.02
N LYS A 326 9.85 14.83 9.38
CA LYS A 326 11.03 15.00 8.51
C LYS A 326 11.26 13.84 7.54
N LYS A 327 10.66 12.67 7.79
CA LYS A 327 10.95 11.42 7.08
C LYS A 327 9.68 10.58 6.85
N LEU A 328 8.60 11.22 6.41
CA LEU A 328 7.30 10.55 6.20
C LEU A 328 7.41 9.31 5.31
N VAL A 329 8.21 9.37 4.23
CA VAL A 329 8.45 8.23 3.32
C VAL A 329 8.88 6.95 4.07
N GLN A 330 9.55 7.06 5.22
CA GLN A 330 10.06 5.90 5.96
C GLN A 330 9.04 5.28 6.92
N CYS A 331 7.92 5.94 7.18
CA CYS A 331 6.98 5.50 8.22
C CYS A 331 5.50 5.66 7.87
N ALA A 332 5.14 6.39 6.82
CA ALA A 332 3.76 6.64 6.41
C ALA A 332 3.39 5.89 5.13
N ILE A 333 2.18 5.33 5.10
CA ILE A 333 1.58 4.79 3.88
C ILE A 333 1.48 5.92 2.85
N ASN A 334 1.95 5.65 1.64
CA ASN A 334 1.92 6.58 0.53
C ASN A 334 0.54 6.59 -0.11
N ILE A 335 -0.25 7.60 0.26
CA ILE A 335 -1.47 7.97 -0.43
C ILE A 335 -1.14 9.05 -1.46
N ARG A 336 -1.47 8.78 -2.73
CA ARG A 336 -1.16 9.66 -3.85
C ARG A 336 -2.39 10.41 -4.31
N GLU A 337 -2.24 11.68 -4.63
CA GLU A 337 -3.29 12.53 -5.19
C GLU A 337 -2.92 12.95 -6.62
N TYR A 338 -3.87 12.87 -7.54
CA TYR A 338 -3.74 13.49 -8.86
C TYR A 338 -5.09 13.91 -9.42
N LYS A 339 -5.06 14.78 -10.44
CA LYS A 339 -6.26 15.23 -11.16
C LYS A 339 -6.94 14.04 -11.82
N TYR A 340 -8.25 13.95 -11.65
CA TYR A 340 -9.07 12.94 -12.28
C TYR A 340 -9.82 13.54 -13.46
N THR A 341 -9.70 12.88 -14.61
CA THR A 341 -10.48 13.17 -15.79
C THR A 341 -10.78 11.83 -16.43
N GLU A 342 -12.06 11.58 -16.71
CA GLU A 342 -12.51 10.30 -17.23
C GLU A 342 -11.99 10.09 -18.66
N TYR A 343 -11.50 8.88 -18.95
CA TYR A 343 -11.11 8.42 -20.28
C TYR A 343 -11.46 6.94 -20.41
N ARG A 344 -11.51 6.44 -21.65
CA ARG A 344 -12.12 5.15 -21.99
C ARG A 344 -11.56 3.97 -21.19
N ASN A 345 -10.24 3.90 -20.98
CA ASN A 345 -9.61 2.79 -20.24
C ASN A 345 -9.17 3.16 -18.80
N VAL A 346 -9.74 4.20 -18.18
CA VAL A 346 -9.36 4.61 -16.81
C VAL A 346 -9.55 3.50 -15.79
N SER A 347 -10.59 2.67 -15.94
CA SER A 347 -10.84 1.54 -15.06
C SER A 347 -9.74 0.47 -15.14
N LYS A 348 -9.16 0.24 -16.33
CA LYS A 348 -8.02 -0.67 -16.52
C LYS A 348 -6.75 -0.14 -15.85
N ASP A 349 -6.53 1.17 -15.92
CA ASP A 349 -5.36 1.80 -15.31
C ASP A 349 -5.45 1.87 -13.78
N LEU A 350 -6.68 1.82 -13.23
CA LEU A 350 -6.97 1.80 -11.79
C LEU A 350 -7.18 0.38 -11.22
N ILE A 351 -6.91 -0.68 -11.98
CA ILE A 351 -6.97 -2.06 -11.46
C ILE A 351 -5.99 -2.22 -10.28
N GLY A 352 -6.48 -2.78 -9.16
CA GLY A 352 -5.69 -3.01 -7.96
C GLY A 352 -5.47 -1.76 -7.09
N PHE A 353 -6.08 -0.62 -7.43
CA PHE A 353 -6.05 0.58 -6.59
C PHE A 353 -7.27 0.67 -5.67
N SER A 354 -7.02 1.13 -4.45
CA SER A 354 -8.06 1.80 -3.66
C SER A 354 -8.19 3.23 -4.14
N VAL A 355 -9.39 3.65 -4.51
CA VAL A 355 -9.64 4.97 -5.09
C VAL A 355 -10.72 5.70 -4.31
N LEU A 356 -10.44 6.95 -3.95
CA LEU A 356 -11.43 7.88 -3.39
C LEU A 356 -11.47 9.16 -4.22
N HIS A 357 -12.65 9.50 -4.73
CA HIS A 357 -12.86 10.77 -5.43
C HIS A 357 -12.94 11.94 -4.43
N ARG A 358 -12.16 12.97 -4.70
CA ARG A 358 -12.12 14.24 -3.95
C ARG A 358 -12.49 15.37 -4.91
N VAL A 359 -13.43 16.22 -4.50
CA VAL A 359 -13.81 17.42 -5.25
C VAL A 359 -13.20 18.64 -4.56
N GLU A 360 -12.38 19.40 -5.28
CA GLU A 360 -11.76 20.63 -4.79
C GLU A 360 -12.20 21.79 -5.71
N GLY A 361 -13.32 22.44 -5.36
CA GLY A 361 -13.95 23.44 -6.24
C GLY A 361 -14.54 22.82 -7.50
N ILE A 362 -14.03 23.21 -8.67
CA ILE A 362 -14.40 22.62 -9.97
C ILE A 362 -13.49 21.47 -10.40
N ASP A 363 -12.35 21.29 -9.70
CA ASP A 363 -11.39 20.23 -10.03
C ASP A 363 -11.82 18.91 -9.37
N GLN A 364 -11.86 17.85 -10.19
CA GLN A 364 -11.98 16.49 -9.70
C GLN A 364 -10.57 15.93 -9.50
N ARG A 365 -10.33 15.36 -8.31
CA ARG A 365 -9.11 14.64 -7.96
C ARG A 365 -9.45 13.25 -7.46
N ILE A 366 -8.47 12.38 -7.49
CA ILE A 366 -8.55 11.08 -6.82
C ILE A 366 -7.39 10.91 -5.85
N LEU A 367 -7.71 10.34 -4.70
CA LEU A 367 -6.78 9.82 -3.71
C LEU A 367 -6.65 8.33 -3.97
N THR A 368 -5.41 7.84 -4.04
CA THR A 368 -5.13 6.48 -4.45
C THR A 368 -4.14 5.80 -3.52
N PHE A 369 -4.44 4.53 -3.20
CA PHE A 369 -3.50 3.61 -2.56
C PHE A 369 -3.26 2.42 -3.50
N HIS A 370 -2.00 2.00 -3.59
CA HIS A 370 -1.63 0.73 -4.21
C HIS A 370 -0.31 0.25 -3.59
N PRO A 371 -0.15 -1.06 -3.31
CA PRO A 371 1.09 -1.65 -2.81
C PRO A 371 2.36 -1.26 -3.57
N LYS A 372 2.30 -1.11 -4.91
CA LYS A 372 3.44 -0.77 -5.78
C LYS A 372 4.13 0.56 -5.44
N TYR A 373 3.43 1.48 -4.79
CA TYR A 373 3.94 2.81 -4.46
C TYR A 373 4.33 2.98 -3.00
N GLN A 374 4.40 1.88 -2.25
CA GLN A 374 4.77 1.91 -0.85
C GLN A 374 6.29 1.82 -0.67
N ALA A 375 6.79 2.43 0.40
CA ALA A 375 8.17 2.23 0.80
C ALA A 375 8.35 0.82 1.38
N ASN A 376 9.56 0.28 1.27
CA ASN A 376 9.93 -0.92 1.99
C ASN A 376 10.15 -0.55 3.47
N PHE A 377 9.07 -0.58 4.26
CA PHE A 377 9.13 -0.33 5.70
C PHE A 377 9.98 -1.42 6.36
N ALA A 378 11.10 -1.04 6.97
CA ALA A 378 11.92 -1.98 7.74
C ALA A 378 11.23 -2.23 9.09
N TYR A 379 10.54 -3.35 9.23
CA TYR A 379 10.02 -3.81 10.52
C TYR A 379 10.16 -5.33 10.63
N GLU A 380 10.49 -5.80 11.83
CA GLU A 380 10.47 -7.22 12.18
C GLU A 380 9.05 -7.60 12.66
N PRO A 381 8.47 -8.74 12.26
CA PRO A 381 7.11 -9.14 12.64
C PRO A 381 6.86 -9.16 14.15
N ASP A 382 7.88 -9.51 14.94
CA ASP A 382 7.79 -9.60 16.40
C ASP A 382 7.90 -8.22 17.09
N GLU A 383 8.65 -7.26 16.51
CA GLU A 383 8.74 -5.88 17.02
C GLU A 383 7.45 -5.08 16.82
N ALA A 384 6.63 -5.45 15.82
CA ALA A 384 5.33 -4.83 15.60
C ALA A 384 4.36 -5.03 16.78
N TYR A 385 4.44 -6.19 17.45
CA TYR A 385 3.63 -6.48 18.64
C TYR A 385 4.17 -5.77 19.89
N ASP A 386 5.49 -5.64 20.02
CA ASP A 386 6.11 -4.88 21.12
C ASP A 386 5.84 -3.37 20.97
N ALA A 387 5.91 -2.83 19.76
CA ALA A 387 5.57 -1.44 19.48
C ALA A 387 4.06 -1.17 19.68
N PHE A 388 3.20 -2.10 19.26
CA PHE A 388 1.76 -2.05 19.55
C PHE A 388 1.47 -2.18 21.05
N HIS A 389 2.16 -3.07 21.76
CA HIS A 389 2.10 -3.23 23.23
C HIS A 389 2.57 -1.95 23.95
N GLU A 390 3.62 -1.31 23.44
CA GLU A 390 4.10 -0.05 23.99
C GLU A 390 3.17 1.13 23.67
N TYR A 391 2.57 1.15 22.48
CA TYR A 391 1.55 2.11 22.06
C TYR A 391 0.28 2.03 22.93
N ILE A 392 -0.16 0.82 23.30
CA ILE A 392 -1.22 0.62 24.30
C ILE A 392 -0.77 0.88 25.75
N SER A 393 0.51 1.16 26.01
CA SER A 393 1.05 1.41 27.36
C SER A 393 1.35 2.90 27.66
N VAL A 394 1.11 3.82 26.71
CA VAL A 394 1.21 5.28 26.92
C VAL A 394 -0.04 5.86 27.62
N TYR A 395 -0.98 4.98 27.99
CA TYR A 395 -2.16 5.33 28.78
C TYR A 395 -1.75 5.68 30.21
N ASP A 396 -2.53 6.54 30.87
CA ASP A 396 -2.38 6.75 32.31
C ASP A 396 -2.81 5.46 33.03
N GLU A 397 -1.85 4.55 33.19
CA GLU A 397 -2.04 3.23 33.78
C GLU A 397 -2.65 3.34 35.19
N ALA A 398 -2.32 4.42 35.92
CA ALA A 398 -2.90 4.68 37.23
C ALA A 398 -4.38 5.07 37.16
N GLU A 399 -4.77 5.95 36.21
CA GLU A 399 -6.18 6.27 35.95
C GLU A 399 -6.97 5.02 35.55
N GLU A 400 -6.41 4.19 34.66
CA GLU A 400 -7.11 2.98 34.20
C GLU A 400 -7.24 1.93 35.31
N ILE A 401 -6.19 1.65 36.09
CA ILE A 401 -6.25 0.71 37.22
C ILE A 401 -7.36 1.12 38.19
N GLU A 402 -7.43 2.40 38.54
CA GLU A 402 -8.46 2.91 39.46
C GLU A 402 -9.86 2.92 38.82
N LEU A 403 -9.98 3.23 37.52
CA LEU A 403 -11.24 3.08 36.79
C LEU A 403 -11.72 1.63 36.80
N MET A 404 -10.84 0.66 36.49
CA MET A 404 -11.19 -0.76 36.44
C MET A 404 -11.62 -1.29 37.82
N LYS A 405 -10.98 -0.83 38.91
CA LYS A 405 -11.45 -1.11 40.27
C LYS A 405 -12.87 -0.60 40.50
N LYS A 406 -13.19 0.64 40.10
CA LYS A 406 -14.54 1.22 40.21
C LYS A 406 -15.56 0.50 39.32
N LEU A 407 -15.16 0.10 38.10
CA LEU A 407 -16.02 -0.66 37.21
C LEU A 407 -16.32 -2.06 37.77
N GLY A 408 -15.35 -2.71 38.42
CA GLY A 408 -15.53 -4.00 39.09
C GLY A 408 -16.29 -3.94 40.43
N ASP A 409 -16.31 -2.79 41.10
CA ASP A 409 -17.01 -2.61 42.38
C ASP A 409 -18.53 -2.61 42.18
N PRO A 410 -19.28 -3.58 42.75
CA PRO A 410 -20.73 -3.66 42.59
C PRO A 410 -21.49 -2.49 43.24
N THR A 411 -20.86 -1.72 44.12
CA THR A 411 -21.47 -0.56 44.78
C THR A 411 -21.26 0.74 44.03
N SER A 412 -20.28 0.78 43.11
CA SER A 412 -20.01 1.94 42.27
C SER A 412 -20.99 2.00 41.09
N THR A 413 -21.51 3.19 40.81
CA THR A 413 -22.47 3.41 39.70
C THR A 413 -21.78 3.84 38.40
N LEU A 414 -22.48 3.76 37.27
CA LEU A 414 -21.98 4.22 35.97
C LEU A 414 -21.61 5.72 36.01
N CYS A 415 -22.48 6.56 36.58
CA CYS A 415 -22.22 7.98 36.72
C CYS A 415 -21.00 8.27 37.59
N GLN A 416 -20.76 7.50 38.65
CA GLN A 416 -19.56 7.64 39.49
C GLN A 416 -18.29 7.27 38.74
N CYS A 417 -18.32 6.22 37.90
CA CYS A 417 -17.20 5.85 37.03
C CYS A 417 -16.90 6.94 35.99
N LEU A 418 -17.94 7.48 35.34
CA LEU A 418 -17.77 8.56 34.35
C LEU A 418 -17.32 9.87 35.01
N TRP A 419 -17.83 10.18 36.21
CA TRP A 419 -17.43 11.39 36.96
C TRP A 419 -15.97 11.33 37.39
N TYR A 420 -15.49 10.15 37.81
CA TYR A 420 -14.07 9.93 38.10
C TYR A 420 -13.17 10.30 36.90
N LEU A 421 -13.53 9.86 35.69
CA LEU A 421 -12.80 10.22 34.48
C LEU A 421 -12.87 11.72 34.20
N MET A 422 -14.04 12.34 34.39
CA MET A 422 -14.21 13.79 34.21
C MET A 422 -13.32 14.59 35.18
N GLU A 423 -13.27 14.21 36.45
CA GLU A 423 -12.45 14.92 37.45
C GLU A 423 -10.96 14.82 37.14
N ASN A 424 -10.46 13.61 36.87
CA ASN A 424 -9.05 13.39 36.53
C ASN A 424 -8.64 14.17 35.28
N ARG A 425 -9.52 14.23 34.28
CA ARG A 425 -9.30 14.95 33.02
C ARG A 425 -9.69 16.42 33.07
N LYS A 426 -10.02 16.94 34.26
CA LYS A 426 -10.36 18.35 34.53
C LYS A 426 -11.60 18.88 33.80
N TRP A 427 -12.56 18.03 33.49
CA TRP A 427 -13.89 18.37 32.96
C TRP A 427 -14.83 18.88 34.06
N ASN A 428 -14.36 19.87 34.83
CA ASN A 428 -15.07 20.38 36.01
C ASN A 428 -16.30 21.23 35.65
N TYR A 429 -16.36 21.75 34.43
CA TYR A 429 -17.39 22.67 33.95
C TYR A 429 -18.23 22.07 32.81
N PRO A 430 -19.55 22.33 32.77
CA PRO A 430 -20.45 21.81 31.74
C PRO A 430 -20.06 22.21 30.30
N GLU A 431 -19.38 23.34 30.11
CA GLU A 431 -18.88 23.83 28.83
C GLU A 431 -17.95 22.80 28.18
N VAL A 432 -16.93 22.35 28.92
CA VAL A 432 -15.95 21.38 28.41
C VAL A 432 -16.63 20.07 28.03
N PHE A 433 -17.60 19.63 28.84
CA PHE A 433 -18.39 18.43 28.54
C PHE A 433 -19.19 18.60 27.24
N ASN A 434 -19.87 19.73 27.08
CA ASN A 434 -20.68 20.00 25.89
C ASN A 434 -19.81 20.12 24.62
N ASP A 435 -18.71 20.86 24.69
CA ASP A 435 -17.78 21.05 23.57
C ASP A 435 -17.17 19.72 23.10
N ARG A 436 -16.84 18.82 24.04
CA ARG A 436 -16.17 17.55 23.74
C ARG A 436 -17.13 16.43 23.33
N THR A 437 -18.37 16.44 23.81
CA THR A 437 -19.34 15.33 23.59
C THR A 437 -20.46 15.68 22.62
N GLY A 438 -20.69 16.97 22.34
CA GLY A 438 -21.89 17.44 21.62
C GLY A 438 -23.20 17.25 22.38
N LEU A 439 -23.15 16.79 23.64
CA LEU A 439 -24.33 16.59 24.48
C LEU A 439 -24.69 17.87 25.24
N HIS A 440 -25.98 18.07 25.49
CA HIS A 440 -26.45 19.22 26.24
C HIS A 440 -25.83 19.29 27.66
N LYS A 441 -25.48 20.51 28.10
CA LYS A 441 -24.78 20.80 29.38
C LYS A 441 -25.45 20.20 30.64
N ASN A 442 -26.76 19.95 30.60
CA ASN A 442 -27.51 19.36 31.72
C ASN A 442 -27.05 17.94 32.08
N TYR A 443 -26.51 17.16 31.13
CA TYR A 443 -26.04 15.81 31.39
C TYR A 443 -24.84 15.80 32.34
N HIS A 444 -23.93 16.78 32.22
CA HIS A 444 -22.80 16.96 33.15
C HIS A 444 -23.27 17.01 34.61
N GLY A 445 -24.24 17.89 34.90
CA GLY A 445 -24.80 18.03 36.25
C GLY A 445 -25.54 16.78 36.72
N LYS A 446 -26.23 16.04 35.83
CA LYS A 446 -26.89 14.79 36.18
C LYS A 446 -25.89 13.68 36.52
N ILE A 447 -24.79 13.58 35.76
CA ILE A 447 -23.70 12.61 35.99
C ILE A 447 -23.01 12.92 37.31
N LYS A 448 -22.64 14.19 37.54
CA LYS A 448 -22.04 14.65 38.80
C LYS A 448 -22.86 14.27 40.04
N ASN A 449 -24.19 14.35 39.92
CA ASN A 449 -25.12 14.08 41.01
C ASN A 449 -25.65 12.64 41.02
N ASP A 450 -25.07 11.74 40.22
CA ASP A 450 -25.43 10.31 40.16
C ASP A 450 -26.90 10.03 39.76
N LYS A 451 -27.49 10.88 38.92
CA LYS A 451 -28.92 10.85 38.55
C LYS A 451 -29.22 10.26 37.17
N TYR A 452 -28.22 9.71 36.46
CA TYR A 452 -28.41 9.28 35.07
C TYR A 452 -27.69 7.96 34.72
N ASN A 453 -27.78 6.97 35.60
CA ASN A 453 -27.14 5.66 35.43
C ASN A 453 -27.73 4.77 34.33
N ASN A 454 -28.89 5.13 33.79
CA ASN A 454 -29.62 4.40 32.75
C ASN A 454 -29.54 5.10 31.38
N MET A 455 -28.43 5.76 31.09
CA MET A 455 -28.23 6.44 29.81
C MET A 455 -28.24 5.44 28.64
N GLY A 456 -28.85 5.85 27.52
CA GLY A 456 -28.89 5.03 26.29
C GLY A 456 -27.53 4.96 25.59
N THR A 457 -27.41 4.02 24.64
CA THR A 457 -26.19 3.76 23.85
C THR A 457 -25.58 5.02 23.27
N ASP A 458 -26.36 5.84 22.55
CA ASP A 458 -25.84 7.02 21.84
C ASP A 458 -25.25 8.06 22.80
N VAL A 459 -25.90 8.25 23.96
CA VAL A 459 -25.42 9.19 24.97
C VAL A 459 -24.14 8.68 25.63
N LEU A 460 -24.10 7.38 25.96
CA LEU A 460 -22.90 6.78 26.54
C LEU A 460 -21.74 6.78 25.55
N MET A 461 -21.99 6.42 24.29
CA MET A 461 -21.01 6.43 23.21
C MET A 461 -20.48 7.84 22.96
N ALA A 462 -21.33 8.86 22.91
CA ALA A 462 -20.90 10.25 22.77
C ALA A 462 -19.97 10.71 23.91
N ILE A 463 -20.21 10.24 25.14
CA ILE A 463 -19.34 10.50 26.28
C ILE A 463 -18.00 9.77 26.10
N CYS A 464 -18.02 8.49 25.74
CA CYS A 464 -16.81 7.68 25.54
C CYS A 464 -15.92 8.24 24.40
N VAL A 465 -16.53 8.58 23.26
CA VAL A 465 -15.84 9.21 22.12
C VAL A 465 -15.34 10.60 22.49
N GLY A 466 -16.16 11.43 23.15
CA GLY A 466 -15.74 12.77 23.56
C GLY A 466 -14.62 12.76 24.59
N MET A 467 -14.58 11.74 25.45
CA MET A 467 -13.47 11.48 26.36
C MET A 467 -12.25 10.89 25.65
N LYS A 468 -12.33 10.49 24.37
CA LYS A 468 -11.26 9.81 23.62
C LYS A 468 -10.83 8.50 24.30
N LEU A 469 -11.80 7.72 24.76
CA LEU A 469 -11.53 6.41 25.35
C LEU A 469 -11.16 5.39 24.27
N SER A 470 -10.34 4.40 24.63
CA SER A 470 -10.10 3.25 23.76
C SER A 470 -11.36 2.38 23.65
N LEU A 471 -11.42 1.56 22.61
CA LEU A 471 -12.53 0.59 22.44
C LEU A 471 -12.65 -0.32 23.68
N ARG A 472 -11.54 -0.85 24.20
CA ARG A 472 -11.53 -1.71 25.41
C ARG A 472 -12.16 -1.03 26.62
N ILE A 473 -11.79 0.22 26.92
CA ILE A 473 -12.33 0.95 28.07
C ILE A 473 -13.81 1.24 27.83
N THR A 474 -14.18 1.58 26.60
CA THR A 474 -15.57 1.81 26.20
C THR A 474 -16.41 0.56 26.45
N GLU A 475 -15.99 -0.60 25.97
CA GLU A 475 -16.66 -1.89 26.23
C GLU A 475 -16.82 -2.16 27.73
N LYS A 476 -15.79 -1.91 28.54
CA LYS A 476 -15.85 -2.09 30.00
C LYS A 476 -16.82 -1.12 30.68
N ILE A 477 -16.94 0.10 30.19
CA ILE A 477 -17.96 1.06 30.64
C ILE A 477 -19.36 0.61 30.21
N PHE A 478 -19.51 0.08 29.00
CA PHE A 478 -20.77 -0.48 28.52
C PHE A 478 -21.22 -1.70 29.32
N GLU A 479 -20.30 -2.58 29.75
CA GLU A 479 -20.57 -3.70 30.67
C GLU A 479 -21.15 -3.24 32.03
N LYS A 480 -20.80 -2.03 32.49
CA LYS A 480 -21.37 -1.41 33.70
C LYS A 480 -22.79 -0.87 33.47
N SER A 481 -23.18 -0.67 32.22
CA SER A 481 -24.49 -0.18 31.81
C SER A 481 -25.46 -1.34 31.52
N LYS A 482 -26.68 -1.01 31.08
CA LYS A 482 -27.64 -2.00 30.54
C LYS A 482 -27.55 -2.17 29.02
N ASN A 483 -26.69 -1.40 28.36
CA ASN A 483 -26.53 -1.40 26.91
C ASN A 483 -25.54 -2.49 26.51
N LYS A 484 -25.83 -3.21 25.42
CA LYS A 484 -24.93 -4.21 24.82
C LYS A 484 -24.57 -3.75 23.43
N LEU A 485 -23.28 -3.63 23.16
CA LEU A 485 -22.76 -3.30 21.84
C LEU A 485 -22.89 -4.51 20.90
N ASP A 486 -23.37 -4.26 19.68
CA ASP A 486 -23.46 -5.27 18.62
C ASP A 486 -22.37 -5.05 17.55
N TYR A 487 -21.41 -5.97 17.46
CA TYR A 487 -20.31 -5.89 16.48
C TYR A 487 -20.75 -6.11 15.03
N TYR A 488 -21.98 -6.57 14.81
CA TYR A 488 -22.45 -6.99 13.49
C TYR A 488 -23.59 -6.12 12.97
N HIS A 489 -24.24 -5.33 13.82
CA HIS A 489 -25.36 -4.47 13.44
C HIS A 489 -25.05 -2.99 13.63
N ASP A 490 -25.50 -2.17 12.68
CA ASP A 490 -25.43 -0.71 12.80
C ASP A 490 -26.50 -0.21 13.79
N PRO A 491 -26.21 0.86 14.57
CA PRO A 491 -25.06 1.76 14.43
C PRO A 491 -23.77 1.29 15.13
N ASP A 492 -23.86 0.35 16.08
CA ASP A 492 -22.75 -0.09 16.94
C ASP A 492 -21.55 -0.61 16.15
N LYS A 493 -21.76 -1.44 15.12
CA LYS A 493 -20.71 -1.93 14.22
C LYS A 493 -19.89 -0.78 13.63
N THR A 494 -20.55 0.28 13.16
CA THR A 494 -19.87 1.44 12.60
C THR A 494 -19.09 2.18 13.68
N TYR A 495 -19.67 2.39 14.86
CA TYR A 495 -18.99 3.06 15.98
C TYR A 495 -17.72 2.32 16.39
N ILE A 496 -17.80 1.00 16.55
CA ILE A 496 -16.66 0.13 16.92
C ILE A 496 -15.55 0.26 15.88
N ARG A 497 -15.88 0.12 14.59
CA ARG A 497 -14.88 0.22 13.50
C ARG A 497 -14.17 1.57 13.48
N ILE A 498 -14.87 2.66 13.76
CA ILE A 498 -14.25 3.99 13.86
C ILE A 498 -13.24 4.00 15.03
N MET A 499 -13.63 3.49 16.20
CA MET A 499 -12.75 3.46 17.38
C MET A 499 -11.54 2.53 17.22
N GLU A 500 -11.66 1.44 16.46
CA GLU A 500 -10.55 0.53 16.14
C GLU A 500 -9.52 1.18 15.20
N ASN A 501 -10.01 1.82 14.13
CA ASN A 501 -9.14 2.32 13.05
C ASN A 501 -8.66 3.75 13.27
N MET A 502 -9.41 4.55 14.04
CA MET A 502 -9.20 5.97 14.26
C MET A 502 -9.41 6.35 15.72
N PRO A 503 -8.62 5.79 16.64
CA PRO A 503 -8.77 6.09 18.06
C PRO A 503 -8.52 7.58 18.34
N GLY A 504 -9.36 8.18 19.19
CA GLY A 504 -9.17 9.53 19.70
C GLY A 504 -9.58 10.67 18.78
N ILE A 505 -10.23 10.40 17.64
CA ILE A 505 -10.81 11.46 16.79
C ILE A 505 -11.88 12.27 17.54
N SER A 506 -12.14 13.48 17.08
CA SER A 506 -13.17 14.35 17.66
C SER A 506 -14.58 13.79 17.40
N VAL A 507 -15.55 14.14 18.26
CA VAL A 507 -16.97 13.79 18.01
C VAL A 507 -17.49 14.38 16.70
N GLN A 508 -16.97 15.53 16.25
CA GLN A 508 -17.34 16.14 14.98
C GLN A 508 -16.87 15.30 13.78
N ASP A 509 -15.63 14.82 13.81
CA ASP A 509 -15.09 13.91 12.78
C ASP A 509 -15.81 12.56 12.82
N PHE A 510 -16.06 12.05 14.03
CA PHE A 510 -16.82 10.82 14.25
C PHE A 510 -18.22 10.91 13.63
N ASN A 511 -18.95 12.01 13.86
CA ASN A 511 -20.27 12.25 13.29
C ASN A 511 -20.22 12.43 11.77
N SER A 512 -19.17 13.06 11.24
CA SER A 512 -18.96 13.17 9.79
C SER A 512 -18.87 11.78 9.14
N ILE A 513 -18.20 10.83 9.80
CA ILE A 513 -18.14 9.44 9.38
C ILE A 513 -19.51 8.74 9.53
N CYS A 514 -20.20 8.93 10.67
CA CYS A 514 -21.52 8.35 10.92
C CYS A 514 -22.54 8.74 9.83
N LYS A 515 -22.60 10.05 9.55
CA LYS A 515 -23.46 10.60 8.49
C LYS A 515 -23.17 10.00 7.13
N ARG A 516 -21.90 9.75 6.81
CA ARG A 516 -21.50 9.11 5.55
C ARG A 516 -21.85 7.63 5.50
N ALA A 517 -21.75 6.94 6.63
CA ALA A 517 -22.14 5.54 6.77
C ALA A 517 -23.66 5.34 6.81
N GLY A 518 -24.45 6.42 6.93
CA GLY A 518 -25.90 6.37 7.01
C GLY A 518 -26.41 5.93 8.39
N VAL A 519 -25.61 6.13 9.44
CA VAL A 519 -25.97 5.85 10.83
C VAL A 519 -26.16 7.15 11.61
N ASP A 520 -26.89 7.08 12.72
CA ASP A 520 -27.23 8.24 13.53
C ASP A 520 -25.99 8.93 14.12
N GLU A 521 -26.01 10.26 14.11
CA GLU A 521 -24.97 11.11 14.70
C GLU A 521 -25.03 11.07 16.23
N LEU A 522 -23.87 11.08 16.88
CA LEU A 522 -23.74 11.18 18.33
C LEU A 522 -23.97 12.62 18.82
N GLY A 523 -24.40 12.77 20.07
CA GLY A 523 -24.65 14.08 20.69
C GLY A 523 -26.13 14.42 20.77
N SER A 524 -26.45 15.63 21.22
CA SER A 524 -27.85 16.09 21.28
C SER A 524 -28.25 16.70 19.94
N THR A 525 -29.41 16.31 19.40
CA THR A 525 -30.05 16.96 18.25
C THR A 525 -30.53 18.35 18.65
N ILE A 526 -29.60 19.29 18.84
CA ILE A 526 -29.95 20.70 18.93
C ILE A 526 -30.20 21.15 17.49
N LYS A 527 -31.47 21.13 17.07
CA LYS A 527 -31.92 22.12 16.09
C LYS A 527 -31.81 23.45 16.83
N ASP A 528 -30.88 24.30 16.41
CA ASP A 528 -30.87 25.70 16.79
C ASP A 528 -32.22 26.31 16.39
N ASN A 529 -33.16 26.30 17.33
CA ASN A 529 -34.37 27.10 17.27
C ASN A 529 -34.18 28.21 18.28
N GLU A 530 -33.95 29.40 17.71
CA GLU A 530 -33.89 30.76 18.29
C GLU A 530 -32.54 31.26 18.81
#